data_AF-A0ABD1XJJ9-F1
#
_entry.id   AF-A0ABD1XJJ9-F1
#
_cell.length_a   1.000
_cell.length_b   1.000
_cell.length_c   1.000
_cell.angle_alpha   90.00
_cell.angle_beta   90.00
_cell.angle_gamma   90.00
#
_symmetry.space_group_name_H-M   'P 1'
#
loop_
_entity.id
_entity.type
_entity.pdbx_description
1 polymer ?
#
loop_
_entity_poly.entity_id
_entity_poly.type
_entity_poly.pdbx_seq_one_letter_code
_entity_poly.pdbx_strand_id
1 'polypeptide(L)'
;MGFGLGAVILPQASVAATGFACISQVIAQSSGAPRNGADLPSCSHLQSHRNGIAQGSSQAGFATKLSTDGLQQSHGQSAVVTVVAKIRKGKKSAETEYPWPEKIKGDEQEGYLEYLCRFKPLPNKPKPVTLPFERPLVDLENKIDEVRELANKTGMDFSEQIKELEDKYDQVRRDLYLHLTPVQRLSVARHPNRPTFLDHVLNITDKWVELHGDRAGYDDPALVTGIGRIDGMSFMFMGHQKGRNTKENIYRNFAMPTPNGYRKALRMMRHADHHGFPILSFIDTPGAYAGIKAEELGQGEAIAFNLREMFGLKVPIITTVIGEGGSGGALAIGCCDKMLMLENAVYYVASPEACAAILWKTAEAAPKATEALRITGMELQKLNVVDEVIPEPLGGAHSDPQLSSKNIKAAIMKYMKELLKLDPETLMKQRVAKFRQMGAVEEGLEVDAHIKRNMKKREVPLDVEDPRLLTSGLQQQSLDVKLSVEDTPSHVNASATRSVE
;
A
#
# COMPACT_ATOMS: atom_id res chain seq x y z
N MET A 1 38.83 -13.74 17.48
CA MET A 1 39.17 -13.81 16.04
C MET A 1 37.91 -14.27 15.32
N GLY A 2 37.47 -13.51 14.32
CA GLY A 2 36.09 -13.50 13.85
C GLY A 2 35.64 -14.75 13.09
N PHE A 3 34.40 -15.14 13.31
CA PHE A 3 33.66 -16.05 12.44
C PHE A 3 32.69 -15.22 11.60
N GLY A 4 32.94 -15.18 10.29
CA GLY A 4 32.06 -14.57 9.31
C GLY A 4 30.80 -15.42 9.12
N LEU A 5 29.63 -14.82 9.34
CA LEU A 5 28.36 -15.37 8.90
C LEU A 5 28.12 -14.95 7.45
N GLY A 6 28.18 -15.92 6.53
CA GLY A 6 27.66 -15.76 5.17
C GLY A 6 26.13 -15.85 5.20
N ALA A 7 25.46 -14.76 4.82
CA ALA A 7 24.03 -14.75 4.56
C ALA A 7 23.75 -15.45 3.23
N VAL A 8 22.94 -16.51 3.25
CA VAL A 8 22.43 -17.16 2.04
C VAL A 8 21.27 -16.32 1.52
N ILE A 9 21.51 -15.62 0.41
CA ILE A 9 20.50 -14.86 -0.35
C ILE A 9 19.80 -15.85 -1.29
N LEU A 10 18.49 -16.04 -1.11
CA LEU A 10 17.64 -16.79 -2.04
C LEU A 10 16.98 -15.82 -3.04
N PRO A 11 17.02 -16.09 -4.36
CA PRO A 11 16.34 -15.24 -5.34
C PRO A 11 14.83 -15.52 -5.31
N GLN A 12 14.01 -14.49 -5.05
CA GLN A 12 12.56 -14.56 -5.20
C GLN A 12 12.15 -14.23 -6.63
N ALA A 13 11.31 -15.09 -7.22
CA ALA A 13 10.77 -14.92 -8.56
C ALA A 13 9.62 -13.88 -8.57
N SER A 14 9.77 -12.86 -9.41
CA SER A 14 8.74 -11.85 -9.71
C SER A 14 7.66 -12.44 -10.61
N VAL A 15 6.38 -12.32 -10.24
CA VAL A 15 5.24 -12.72 -11.09
C VAL A 15 4.61 -11.47 -11.69
N ALA A 16 4.62 -11.40 -13.03
CA ALA A 16 3.96 -10.35 -13.81
C ALA A 16 2.44 -10.53 -13.82
N ALA A 17 1.71 -9.44 -13.61
CA ALA A 17 0.27 -9.36 -13.85
C ALA A 17 -0.01 -9.23 -15.35
N THR A 18 -0.83 -10.12 -15.92
CA THR A 18 -1.36 -9.96 -17.28
C THR A 18 -2.88 -10.07 -17.33
N GLY A 19 -3.49 -9.16 -18.11
CA GLY A 19 -4.71 -9.45 -18.87
C GLY A 19 -5.95 -8.57 -18.63
N PHE A 20 -5.97 -7.31 -19.10
CA PHE A 20 -7.22 -6.66 -19.56
C PHE A 20 -6.91 -5.73 -20.74
N ALA A 21 -7.40 -6.10 -21.93
CA ALA A 21 -7.28 -5.32 -23.16
C ALA A 21 -8.44 -4.32 -23.29
N CYS A 22 -8.14 -3.05 -23.61
CA CYS A 22 -9.11 -2.14 -24.21
C CYS A 22 -8.42 -1.13 -25.13
N ILE A 23 -9.01 -1.00 -26.31
CA ILE A 23 -8.58 -0.26 -27.50
C ILE A 23 -8.71 1.25 -27.25
N SER A 24 -7.74 2.05 -27.66
CA SER A 24 -7.90 3.51 -27.77
C SER A 24 -7.02 4.11 -28.86
N GLN A 25 -7.65 4.96 -29.67
CA GLN A 25 -7.12 5.64 -30.84
C GLN A 25 -6.21 6.83 -30.49
N VAL A 26 -5.32 7.11 -31.44
CA VAL A 26 -4.32 8.18 -31.52
C VAL A 26 -4.94 9.59 -31.61
N ILE A 27 -4.39 10.57 -30.87
CA ILE A 27 -4.11 11.94 -31.37
C ILE A 27 -2.80 12.43 -30.74
N ALA A 28 -1.79 12.66 -31.57
CA ALA A 28 -0.54 13.34 -31.23
C ALA A 28 -0.67 14.85 -31.44
N GLN A 29 -0.11 15.65 -30.54
CA GLN A 29 0.27 17.04 -30.84
C GLN A 29 1.65 17.34 -30.27
N SER A 30 2.47 17.90 -31.15
CA SER A 30 3.84 18.33 -30.98
C SER A 30 3.93 19.74 -30.41
N SER A 31 5.01 20.04 -29.69
CA SER A 31 5.77 21.30 -29.78
C SER A 31 6.96 21.24 -28.84
N GLY A 32 8.11 21.70 -29.32
CA GLY A 32 9.40 21.60 -28.64
C GLY A 32 10.01 22.94 -28.24
N ALA A 33 11.26 22.79 -27.78
CA ALA A 33 12.31 23.78 -27.52
C ALA A 33 12.28 24.50 -26.14
N PRO A 34 13.42 25.03 -25.64
CA PRO A 34 14.82 24.62 -25.81
C PRO A 34 15.60 24.49 -24.47
N ARG A 35 16.80 23.92 -24.57
CA ARG A 35 17.84 23.85 -23.53
C ARG A 35 18.45 25.23 -23.26
N ASN A 36 18.82 25.49 -22.00
CA ASN A 36 19.94 26.38 -21.63
C ASN A 36 20.55 25.87 -20.32
N GLY A 37 21.87 25.67 -20.33
CA GLY A 37 22.66 25.31 -19.16
C GLY A 37 23.13 26.54 -18.39
N ALA A 38 23.38 26.36 -17.09
CA ALA A 38 24.26 27.20 -16.31
C ALA A 38 24.69 26.44 -15.04
N ASP A 39 25.94 26.67 -14.66
CA ASP A 39 26.76 25.89 -13.74
C ASP A 39 26.37 25.97 -12.26
N LEU A 40 26.68 24.87 -11.54
CA LEU A 40 26.67 24.76 -10.08
C LEU A 40 28.04 25.15 -9.50
N PRO A 41 28.08 25.89 -8.38
CA PRO A 41 29.21 25.81 -7.47
C PRO A 41 28.82 25.16 -6.13
N SER A 42 29.67 24.22 -5.74
CA SER A 42 29.80 23.59 -4.43
C SER A 42 30.09 24.57 -3.31
N CYS A 43 29.56 24.32 -2.11
CA CYS A 43 30.24 24.71 -0.86
C CYS A 43 29.87 23.81 0.33
N SER A 44 30.90 23.16 0.84
CA SER A 44 31.07 22.53 2.13
C SER A 44 31.28 23.58 3.24
N HIS A 45 30.55 23.46 4.36
CA HIS A 45 31.06 23.53 5.75
C HIS A 45 29.90 23.76 6.74
N LEU A 46 29.72 22.80 7.65
CA LEU A 46 28.86 22.88 8.83
C LEU A 46 29.77 22.84 10.06
N GLN A 47 29.80 23.91 10.84
CA GLN A 47 30.29 23.91 12.21
C GLN A 47 29.16 24.32 13.16
N SER A 48 29.09 23.59 14.27
CA SER A 48 28.12 23.64 15.33
C SER A 48 28.31 24.84 16.25
N HIS A 49 27.22 25.41 16.79
CA HIS A 49 27.21 25.86 18.18
C HIS A 49 25.80 25.73 18.81
N ARG A 50 25.82 25.35 20.09
CA ARG A 50 24.71 25.05 21.00
C ARG A 50 24.26 26.28 21.80
N ASN A 51 22.96 26.30 22.10
CA ASN A 51 22.23 26.79 23.29
C ASN A 51 22.09 28.29 23.58
N GLY A 52 20.84 28.71 23.82
CA GLY A 52 20.48 29.91 24.57
C GLY A 52 19.04 30.39 24.30
N ILE A 53 18.15 30.25 25.28
CA ILE A 53 16.72 30.59 25.26
C ILE A 53 16.53 32.12 25.39
N ALA A 54 15.70 32.76 24.54
CA ALA A 54 14.76 33.83 24.92
C ALA A 54 13.88 34.28 23.72
N GLN A 55 12.67 34.70 24.07
CA GLN A 55 11.54 35.11 23.23
C GLN A 55 11.81 36.36 22.36
N GLY A 56 11.07 36.48 21.25
CA GLY A 56 10.62 37.78 20.73
C GLY A 56 11.02 38.13 19.30
N SER A 57 9.99 38.21 18.44
CA SER A 57 9.87 39.07 17.26
C SER A 57 10.85 38.91 16.07
N SER A 58 10.21 38.63 14.93
CA SER A 58 10.68 38.74 13.55
C SER A 58 11.55 39.96 13.25
N GLN A 59 12.71 39.77 12.63
CA GLN A 59 13.22 40.63 11.56
C GLN A 59 14.13 39.86 10.60
N ALA A 60 13.85 40.03 9.31
CA ALA A 60 14.65 39.56 8.18
C ALA A 60 15.85 40.50 7.97
N GLY A 61 17.05 39.94 7.87
CA GLY A 61 18.26 40.66 7.47
C GLY A 61 18.73 40.21 6.09
N PHE A 62 18.54 41.09 5.10
CA PHE A 62 19.15 41.01 3.77
C PHE A 62 20.62 41.46 3.85
N ALA A 63 21.53 40.68 3.27
CA ALA A 63 22.90 41.11 2.99
C ALA A 63 22.92 41.88 1.66
N THR A 64 23.42 43.11 1.67
CA THR A 64 23.70 43.93 0.48
C THR A 64 25.20 44.02 0.27
N LYS A 65 25.67 43.61 -0.91
CA LYS A 65 26.98 44.02 -1.45
C LYS A 65 26.78 45.32 -2.21
N LEU A 66 27.50 46.38 -1.82
CA LEU A 66 27.67 47.59 -2.61
C LEU A 66 29.14 47.72 -3.00
N SER A 67 29.40 47.84 -4.29
CA SER A 67 30.66 48.34 -4.84
C SER A 67 30.65 49.87 -4.71
N THR A 68 31.70 50.41 -4.12
CA THR A 68 31.98 51.84 -3.99
C THR A 68 32.73 52.35 -5.21
N ASP A 69 32.27 53.47 -5.77
CA ASP A 69 33.11 54.41 -6.48
C ASP A 69 32.65 55.84 -6.16
N GLY A 70 33.60 56.70 -5.80
CA GLY A 70 33.52 58.14 -6.08
C GLY A 70 32.91 59.07 -5.04
N LEU A 71 33.79 59.55 -4.14
CA LEU A 71 34.02 60.96 -3.81
C LEU A 71 32.96 61.82 -3.06
N GLN A 72 33.48 62.36 -1.95
CA GLN A 72 33.31 63.70 -1.36
C GLN A 72 32.25 63.95 -0.28
N GLN A 73 32.82 64.37 0.86
CA GLN A 73 32.21 64.83 2.10
C GLN A 73 31.58 66.21 1.93
N SER A 74 30.42 66.45 2.57
CA SER A 74 30.22 67.62 3.45
C SER A 74 28.90 67.53 4.21
N HIS A 75 28.91 68.09 5.41
CA HIS A 75 27.85 68.10 6.41
C HIS A 75 26.58 68.84 5.99
N GLY A 76 25.43 68.38 6.50
CA GLY A 76 24.29 69.26 6.78
C GLY A 76 22.91 68.66 6.50
N GLN A 77 22.18 68.42 7.61
CA GLN A 77 20.71 68.40 7.71
C GLN A 77 19.96 67.24 7.02
N SER A 78 19.20 66.51 7.87
CA SER A 78 18.33 65.41 7.49
C SER A 78 17.14 65.92 6.67
N ALA A 79 17.20 65.73 5.35
CA ALA A 79 16.05 65.87 4.45
C ALA A 79 15.39 64.49 4.25
N VAL A 80 14.07 64.44 4.45
CA VAL A 80 13.22 63.26 4.24
C VAL A 80 13.23 62.89 2.75
N VAL A 81 13.70 61.68 2.41
CA VAL A 81 13.56 61.11 1.06
C VAL A 81 12.32 60.22 1.04
N THR A 82 11.29 60.63 0.31
CA THR A 82 10.12 59.80 0.00
C THR A 82 10.48 58.84 -1.13
N VAL A 83 10.49 57.53 -0.86
CA VAL A 83 10.65 56.50 -1.91
C VAL A 83 9.27 56.06 -2.37
N VAL A 84 8.89 56.47 -3.59
CA VAL A 84 7.72 55.93 -4.29
C VAL A 84 8.15 54.65 -5.02
N ALA A 85 7.77 53.49 -4.48
CA ALA A 85 7.95 52.21 -5.17
C ALA A 85 6.72 51.91 -6.06
N LYS A 86 6.89 52.01 -7.37
CA LYS A 86 5.93 51.48 -8.36
C LYS A 86 6.01 49.95 -8.36
N ILE A 87 5.02 49.29 -7.79
CA ILE A 87 4.86 47.83 -7.91
C ILE A 87 4.47 47.50 -9.36
N ARG A 88 5.40 46.92 -10.12
CA ARG A 88 5.04 46.21 -11.36
C ARG A 88 4.35 44.90 -10.96
N LYS A 89 3.08 44.73 -11.34
CA LYS A 89 2.36 43.46 -11.26
C LYS A 89 3.07 42.42 -12.13
N GLY A 90 3.89 41.58 -11.51
CA GLY A 90 4.43 40.36 -12.13
C GLY A 90 3.31 39.33 -12.29
N LYS A 91 3.28 38.66 -13.45
CA LYS A 91 2.35 37.56 -13.75
C LYS A 91 2.54 36.42 -12.75
N LYS A 92 1.43 35.91 -12.21
CA LYS A 92 1.36 34.70 -11.40
C LYS A 92 1.87 33.51 -12.22
N SER A 93 3.06 33.01 -11.91
CA SER A 93 3.44 31.64 -12.24
C SER A 93 2.78 30.73 -11.20
N ALA A 94 1.78 29.96 -11.64
CA ALA A 94 1.39 28.74 -10.96
C ALA A 94 2.59 27.80 -10.90
N GLU A 95 2.65 26.91 -9.90
CA GLU A 95 3.72 25.91 -9.68
C GLU A 95 4.93 26.38 -8.85
N THR A 96 4.66 26.87 -7.64
CA THR A 96 5.55 26.65 -6.48
C THR A 96 4.71 26.73 -5.22
N GLU A 97 3.79 25.78 -5.07
CA GLU A 97 2.81 25.79 -3.98
C GLU A 97 3.39 25.06 -2.76
N TYR A 98 3.89 25.87 -1.82
CA TYR A 98 4.02 25.48 -0.42
C TYR A 98 2.63 25.03 0.09
N PRO A 99 2.49 23.91 0.82
CA PRO A 99 1.27 23.10 0.78
C PRO A 99 0.12 23.63 1.66
N TRP A 100 0.25 24.82 2.23
CA TRP A 100 -0.78 25.39 3.10
C TRP A 100 -1.47 26.54 2.39
N PRO A 101 -2.80 26.47 2.17
CA PRO A 101 -3.53 27.60 1.61
C PRO A 101 -3.40 28.80 2.57
N GLU A 102 -3.05 29.97 2.05
CA GLU A 102 -2.91 31.23 2.81
C GLU A 102 -4.18 31.64 3.56
N LYS A 103 -5.32 30.99 3.26
CA LYS A 103 -6.58 31.15 3.95
C LYS A 103 -7.18 29.78 4.22
N ILE A 104 -6.96 29.26 5.43
CA ILE A 104 -7.80 28.22 6.00
C ILE A 104 -9.19 28.85 6.13
N LYS A 105 -10.04 28.69 5.13
CA LYS A 105 -11.46 29.00 5.26
C LYS A 105 -12.03 27.92 6.18
N GLY A 106 -12.02 28.23 7.48
CA GLY A 106 -12.76 27.49 8.47
C GLY A 106 -14.24 27.66 8.20
N ASP A 107 -14.81 26.78 7.40
CA ASP A 107 -16.02 26.14 7.88
C ASP A 107 -15.53 25.14 8.92
N GLU A 108 -15.59 25.52 10.20
CA GLU A 108 -15.43 24.62 11.35
C GLU A 108 -16.62 23.64 11.41
N GLN A 109 -16.98 23.05 10.27
CA GLN A 109 -17.97 22.00 10.20
C GLN A 109 -17.28 20.69 10.56
N GLU A 110 -17.87 19.98 11.52
CA GLU A 110 -17.41 18.73 12.12
C GLU A 110 -17.15 17.65 11.07
N GLY A 111 -15.95 17.64 10.46
CA GLY A 111 -15.61 16.72 9.39
C GLY A 111 -14.12 16.62 9.08
N TYR A 112 -13.79 15.79 8.09
CA TYR A 112 -12.46 15.60 7.56
C TYR A 112 -11.99 16.85 6.81
N LEU A 113 -10.68 17.16 6.84
CA LEU A 113 -10.12 18.26 6.04
C LEU A 113 -10.15 17.86 4.56
N GLU A 114 -11.28 18.10 3.90
CA GLU A 114 -11.57 17.71 2.51
C GLU A 114 -10.46 18.11 1.52
N TYR A 115 -9.83 19.26 1.76
CA TYR A 115 -8.79 19.78 0.89
C TYR A 115 -7.42 19.08 1.07
N LEU A 116 -7.20 18.37 2.18
CA LEU A 116 -5.97 17.63 2.44
C LEU A 116 -6.10 16.14 2.10
N CYS A 117 -7.32 15.59 2.06
CA CYS A 117 -7.54 14.19 1.71
C CYS A 117 -7.63 14.01 0.20
N ARG A 118 -6.62 13.36 -0.41
CA ARG A 118 -6.66 13.00 -1.84
C ARG A 118 -7.63 11.87 -2.15
N PHE A 119 -8.10 11.15 -1.12
CA PHE A 119 -9.01 10.03 -1.24
C PHE A 119 -10.45 10.53 -1.20
N LYS A 120 -11.02 10.76 -2.39
CA LYS A 120 -12.40 11.25 -2.55
C LYS A 120 -13.38 10.11 -2.70
N PRO A 121 -14.67 10.27 -2.36
CA PRO A 121 -15.71 9.32 -2.74
C PRO A 121 -15.67 9.04 -4.24
N LEU A 122 -15.95 7.80 -4.62
CA LEU A 122 -16.03 7.46 -6.04
C LEU A 122 -17.21 8.22 -6.68
N PRO A 123 -17.03 8.78 -7.90
CA PRO A 123 -18.10 9.50 -8.58
C PRO A 123 -19.27 8.58 -8.97
N ASN A 124 -18.97 7.31 -9.23
CA ASN A 124 -19.94 6.28 -9.60
C ASN A 124 -19.82 5.09 -8.64
N LYS A 125 -20.93 4.39 -8.42
CA LYS A 125 -20.90 3.11 -7.71
C LYS A 125 -19.99 2.12 -8.46
N PRO A 126 -19.18 1.31 -7.74
CA PRO A 126 -18.39 0.26 -8.35
C PRO A 126 -19.27 -0.68 -9.17
N LYS A 127 -18.77 -1.16 -10.31
CA LYS A 127 -19.49 -2.16 -11.08
C LYS A 127 -19.61 -3.45 -10.25
N PRO A 128 -20.78 -4.11 -10.23
CA PRO A 128 -20.90 -5.41 -9.59
C PRO A 128 -19.94 -6.39 -10.28
N VAL A 129 -19.25 -7.19 -9.47
CA VAL A 129 -18.32 -8.23 -9.93
C VAL A 129 -18.82 -9.52 -9.33
N THR A 130 -19.03 -10.52 -10.17
CA THR A 130 -19.46 -11.85 -9.75
C THR A 130 -18.25 -12.77 -9.67
N LEU A 131 -18.08 -13.47 -8.55
CA LEU A 131 -17.04 -14.47 -8.39
C LEU A 131 -17.44 -15.80 -9.05
N PRO A 132 -16.47 -16.62 -9.51
CA PRO A 132 -16.78 -17.85 -10.25
C PRO A 132 -17.67 -18.84 -9.49
N PHE A 133 -17.57 -18.89 -8.16
CA PHE A 133 -18.37 -19.79 -7.33
C PHE A 133 -19.80 -19.27 -7.07
N GLU A 134 -20.11 -18.02 -7.42
CA GLU A 134 -21.42 -17.40 -7.26
C GLU A 134 -22.34 -17.61 -8.48
N ARG A 135 -21.88 -18.35 -9.51
CA ARG A 135 -22.70 -18.70 -10.68
C ARG A 135 -24.09 -19.25 -10.32
N PRO A 136 -24.26 -20.14 -9.32
CA PRO A 136 -25.59 -20.62 -8.94
C PRO A 136 -26.53 -19.50 -8.45
N LEU A 137 -25.99 -18.43 -7.87
CA LEU A 137 -26.77 -17.27 -7.44
C LEU A 137 -27.19 -16.43 -8.65
N VAL A 138 -26.29 -16.22 -9.60
CA VAL A 138 -26.60 -15.50 -10.85
C VAL A 138 -27.66 -16.24 -11.67
N ASP A 139 -27.60 -17.57 -11.72
CA ASP A 139 -28.60 -18.38 -12.41
C ASP A 139 -29.99 -18.27 -11.75
N LEU A 140 -30.05 -18.08 -10.43
CA LEU A 140 -31.31 -17.83 -9.71
C LEU A 140 -31.80 -16.40 -9.91
N GLU A 141 -30.91 -15.41 -9.90
CA GLU A 141 -31.22 -14.01 -10.17
C GLU A 141 -31.79 -13.82 -11.57
N ASN A 142 -31.17 -14.41 -12.59
CA ASN A 142 -31.67 -14.41 -13.96
C ASN A 142 -33.07 -15.03 -14.07
N LYS A 143 -33.34 -16.12 -13.35
CA LYS A 143 -34.67 -16.75 -13.31
C LYS A 143 -35.71 -15.84 -12.65
N ILE A 144 -35.33 -15.17 -11.57
CA ILE A 144 -36.21 -14.19 -10.90
C ILE A 144 -36.56 -13.07 -11.88
N ASP A 145 -35.57 -12.55 -12.61
CA ASP A 145 -35.77 -11.48 -13.58
C ASP A 145 -36.59 -11.93 -14.79
N GLU A 146 -36.37 -13.14 -15.31
CA GLU A 146 -37.21 -13.74 -16.37
C GLU A 146 -38.68 -13.85 -15.93
N VAL A 147 -38.95 -14.32 -14.70
CA VAL A 147 -40.31 -14.43 -14.16
C VAL A 147 -40.93 -13.04 -13.95
N ARG A 148 -40.16 -12.06 -13.47
CA ARG A 148 -40.61 -10.66 -13.36
C ARG A 148 -40.94 -10.06 -14.72
N GLU A 149 -40.14 -10.31 -15.74
CA GLU A 149 -40.42 -9.88 -17.11
C GLU A 149 -41.68 -10.53 -17.68
N LEU A 150 -41.88 -11.83 -17.42
CA LEU A 150 -43.09 -12.56 -17.85
C LEU A 150 -44.34 -12.02 -17.15
N ALA A 151 -44.27 -11.73 -15.85
CA ALA A 151 -45.35 -11.08 -15.10
C ALA A 151 -45.75 -9.75 -15.74
N ASN A 152 -44.76 -8.92 -16.07
CA ASN A 152 -44.98 -7.62 -16.70
C ASN A 152 -45.55 -7.72 -18.13
N LYS A 153 -45.14 -8.72 -18.91
CA LYS A 153 -45.61 -8.93 -20.30
C LYS A 153 -47.02 -9.53 -20.37
N THR A 154 -47.35 -10.45 -19.46
CA THR A 154 -48.61 -11.21 -19.49
C THR A 154 -49.69 -10.62 -18.60
N GLY A 155 -49.34 -9.76 -17.65
CA GLY A 155 -50.27 -9.23 -16.64
C GLY A 155 -50.76 -10.29 -15.64
N MET A 156 -50.16 -11.48 -15.63
CA MET A 156 -50.44 -12.55 -14.67
C MET A 156 -49.66 -12.34 -13.38
N ASP A 157 -50.29 -12.69 -12.26
CA ASP A 157 -49.67 -12.58 -10.93
C ASP A 157 -48.76 -13.79 -10.68
N PHE A 158 -47.45 -13.53 -10.62
CA PHE A 158 -46.42 -14.51 -10.24
C PHE A 158 -45.76 -14.15 -8.90
N SER A 159 -46.41 -13.33 -8.07
CA SER A 159 -45.81 -12.83 -6.81
C SER A 159 -45.39 -13.95 -5.86
N GLU A 160 -46.18 -15.04 -5.75
CA GLU A 160 -45.82 -16.19 -4.91
C GLU A 160 -44.58 -16.91 -5.43
N GLN A 161 -44.48 -17.13 -6.75
CA GLN A 161 -43.34 -17.81 -7.38
C GLN A 161 -42.07 -16.97 -7.29
N ILE A 162 -42.18 -15.65 -7.46
CA ILE A 162 -41.07 -14.72 -7.27
C ILE A 162 -40.57 -14.80 -5.83
N LYS A 163 -41.48 -14.78 -4.86
CA LYS A 163 -41.13 -14.89 -3.44
C LYS A 163 -40.46 -16.22 -3.11
N GLU A 164 -40.96 -17.34 -3.63
CA GLU A 164 -40.32 -18.66 -3.46
C GLU A 164 -38.90 -18.69 -4.03
N LEU A 165 -38.68 -18.06 -5.20
CA LEU A 165 -37.35 -17.95 -5.80
C LEU A 165 -36.43 -17.02 -5.01
N GLU A 166 -36.93 -15.91 -4.48
CA GLU A 166 -36.20 -14.99 -3.61
C GLU A 166 -35.79 -15.67 -2.29
N ASP A 167 -36.71 -16.38 -1.63
CA ASP A 167 -36.43 -17.16 -0.41
C ASP A 167 -35.37 -18.25 -0.69
N LYS A 168 -35.47 -18.91 -1.85
CA LYS A 168 -34.48 -19.90 -2.30
C LYS A 168 -33.12 -19.25 -2.59
N TYR A 169 -33.10 -18.08 -3.22
CA TYR A 169 -31.88 -17.31 -3.46
C TYR A 169 -31.18 -16.97 -2.14
N ASP A 170 -31.92 -16.44 -1.17
CA ASP A 170 -31.37 -16.09 0.13
C ASP A 170 -30.86 -17.31 0.90
N GLN A 171 -31.55 -18.45 0.80
CA GLN A 171 -31.09 -19.69 1.41
C GLN A 171 -29.78 -20.18 0.78
N VAL A 172 -29.71 -20.27 -0.56
CA VAL A 172 -28.50 -20.69 -1.27
C VAL A 172 -27.35 -19.72 -1.02
N ARG A 173 -27.63 -18.41 -0.96
CA ARG A 173 -26.63 -17.39 -0.65
C ARG A 173 -26.05 -17.57 0.74
N ARG A 174 -26.89 -17.81 1.75
CA ARG A 174 -26.43 -18.12 3.11
C ARG A 174 -25.59 -19.37 3.14
N ASP A 175 -26.07 -20.46 2.56
CA ASP A 175 -25.38 -21.75 2.59
C ASP A 175 -24.01 -21.69 1.90
N LEU A 176 -23.92 -20.97 0.78
CA LEU A 176 -22.68 -20.75 0.03
C LEU A 176 -21.64 -19.98 0.86
N TYR A 177 -22.05 -18.85 1.45
CA TYR A 177 -21.14 -17.98 2.20
C TYR A 177 -20.75 -18.54 3.58
N LEU A 178 -21.59 -19.38 4.19
CA LEU A 178 -21.26 -20.07 5.44
C LEU A 178 -20.21 -21.18 5.24
N HIS A 179 -20.17 -21.82 4.07
CA HIS A 179 -19.31 -22.97 3.80
C HIS A 179 -18.23 -22.70 2.75
N LEU A 180 -17.69 -21.47 2.73
CA LEU A 180 -16.63 -21.10 1.80
C LEU A 180 -15.36 -21.93 2.02
N THR A 181 -14.86 -22.52 0.94
CA THR A 181 -13.54 -23.18 0.92
C THR A 181 -12.41 -22.15 1.04
N PRO A 182 -11.19 -22.55 1.43
CA PRO A 182 -10.04 -21.64 1.51
C PRO A 182 -9.77 -20.88 0.20
N VAL A 183 -9.95 -21.54 -0.95
CA VAL A 183 -9.77 -20.95 -2.29
C VAL A 183 -10.86 -19.92 -2.60
N GLN A 184 -12.09 -20.19 -2.19
CA GLN A 184 -13.19 -19.23 -2.35
C GLN A 184 -12.98 -18.01 -1.43
N ARG A 185 -12.56 -18.22 -0.18
CA ARG A 185 -12.20 -17.12 0.74
C ARG A 185 -11.06 -16.26 0.19
N LEU A 186 -10.01 -16.87 -0.38
CA LEU A 186 -8.95 -16.14 -1.10
C LEU A 186 -9.51 -15.28 -2.25
N SER A 187 -10.50 -15.80 -2.98
CA SER A 187 -11.15 -15.04 -4.06
C SER A 187 -11.94 -13.85 -3.52
N VAL A 188 -12.60 -14.00 -2.36
CA VAL A 188 -13.30 -12.90 -1.66
C VAL A 188 -12.32 -11.89 -1.06
N ALA A 189 -11.15 -12.32 -0.57
CA ALA A 189 -10.07 -11.45 -0.11
C ALA A 189 -9.51 -10.57 -1.23
N ARG A 190 -9.46 -11.11 -2.46
CA ARG A 190 -8.98 -10.44 -3.68
C ARG A 190 -10.09 -9.71 -4.44
N HIS A 191 -11.29 -9.61 -3.88
CA HIS A 191 -12.42 -9.01 -4.57
C HIS A 191 -12.13 -7.55 -4.97
N PRO A 192 -12.37 -7.12 -6.23
CA PRO A 192 -12.01 -5.77 -6.69
C PRO A 192 -12.70 -4.64 -5.92
N ASN A 193 -13.91 -4.89 -5.42
CA ASN A 193 -14.68 -3.92 -4.63
C ASN A 193 -14.49 -4.11 -3.12
N ARG A 194 -13.50 -4.92 -2.68
CA ARG A 194 -13.22 -5.07 -1.25
C ARG A 194 -12.85 -3.70 -0.66
N PRO A 195 -13.44 -3.28 0.47
CA PRO A 195 -13.13 -1.98 1.05
C PRO A 195 -11.65 -1.86 1.40
N THR A 196 -11.05 -0.74 1.03
CA THR A 196 -9.63 -0.47 1.25
C THR A 196 -9.38 0.12 2.63
N PHE A 197 -8.11 0.27 3.02
CA PHE A 197 -7.72 0.88 4.30
C PHE A 197 -8.42 2.23 4.56
N LEU A 198 -8.37 3.16 3.59
CA LEU A 198 -9.00 4.47 3.73
C LEU A 198 -10.53 4.41 3.77
N ASP A 199 -11.16 3.44 3.10
CA ASP A 199 -12.62 3.24 3.23
C ASP A 199 -12.99 2.89 4.67
N HIS A 200 -12.22 2.03 5.33
CA HIS A 200 -12.44 1.70 6.73
C HIS A 200 -12.11 2.86 7.68
N VAL A 201 -10.96 3.52 7.52
CA VAL A 201 -10.55 4.62 8.40
C VAL A 201 -11.56 5.75 8.39
N LEU A 202 -12.03 6.17 7.20
CA LEU A 202 -13.02 7.24 7.09
C LEU A 202 -14.39 6.85 7.65
N ASN A 203 -14.73 5.56 7.68
CA ASN A 203 -15.98 5.07 8.27
C ASN A 203 -15.92 4.92 9.80
N ILE A 204 -14.74 4.71 10.39
CA ILE A 204 -14.60 4.46 11.84
C ILE A 204 -14.13 5.68 12.63
N THR A 205 -13.57 6.70 11.96
CA THR A 205 -13.00 7.89 12.62
C THR A 205 -13.89 9.12 12.49
N ASP A 206 -13.92 9.93 13.55
CA ASP A 206 -14.65 11.20 13.57
C ASP A 206 -13.84 12.34 12.91
N LYS A 207 -12.52 12.24 13.03
CA LYS A 207 -11.54 13.18 12.47
C LYS A 207 -10.38 12.39 11.92
N TRP A 208 -9.87 12.80 10.76
CA TRP A 208 -8.76 12.16 10.06
C TRP A 208 -7.78 13.20 9.51
N VAL A 209 -6.49 12.98 9.74
CA VAL A 209 -5.40 13.75 9.15
C VAL A 209 -4.35 12.78 8.60
N GLU A 210 -4.26 12.70 7.27
CA GLU A 210 -3.22 11.91 6.59
C GLU A 210 -1.84 12.56 6.79
N LEU A 211 -0.84 11.73 7.07
CA LEU A 211 0.55 12.13 7.27
C LEU A 211 1.45 11.46 6.24
N HIS A 212 2.32 12.25 5.63
CA HIS A 212 3.09 11.86 4.44
C HIS A 212 4.60 11.82 4.67
N GLY A 213 5.29 11.01 3.86
CA GLY A 213 6.74 11.03 3.65
C GLY A 213 7.56 10.27 4.70
N ASP A 214 8.67 9.71 4.27
CA ASP A 214 9.66 9.04 5.13
C ASP A 214 10.76 9.97 5.67
N ARG A 215 10.83 11.23 5.17
CA ARG A 215 11.91 12.21 5.39
C ARG A 215 13.24 11.84 4.73
N ALA A 216 13.24 10.88 3.80
CA ALA A 216 14.37 10.48 2.98
C ALA A 216 14.11 10.64 1.47
N GLY A 217 13.04 11.35 1.10
CA GLY A 217 12.82 11.85 -0.27
C GLY A 217 11.66 11.22 -1.03
N TYR A 218 10.90 10.29 -0.42
CA TYR A 218 9.75 9.68 -1.08
C TYR A 218 8.57 9.47 -0.13
N ASP A 219 7.37 9.76 -0.61
CA ASP A 219 6.13 9.40 0.07
C ASP A 219 5.48 8.25 -0.69
N ASP A 220 5.61 7.05 -0.15
CA ASP A 220 5.10 5.84 -0.81
C ASP A 220 3.56 5.80 -0.79
N PRO A 221 2.90 5.84 -1.95
CA PRO A 221 1.44 5.83 -2.01
C PRO A 221 0.84 4.48 -1.59
N ALA A 222 1.57 3.36 -1.65
CA ALA A 222 1.07 2.02 -1.30
C ALA A 222 0.82 1.83 0.20
N LEU A 223 1.44 2.67 1.04
CA LEU A 223 1.30 2.62 2.49
C LEU A 223 0.81 3.98 3.00
N VAL A 224 -0.41 4.07 3.52
CA VAL A 224 -0.95 5.33 4.03
C VAL A 224 -0.85 5.37 5.55
N THR A 225 -0.56 6.55 6.10
CA THR A 225 -0.44 6.76 7.55
C THR A 225 -1.14 8.04 7.96
N GLY A 226 -1.61 8.15 9.20
CA GLY A 226 -2.26 9.36 9.67
C GLY A 226 -2.76 9.26 11.11
N ILE A 227 -3.25 10.37 11.64
CA ILE A 227 -3.86 10.42 12.97
C ILE A 227 -5.37 10.52 12.80
N GLY A 228 -6.09 9.68 13.54
CA GLY A 228 -7.54 9.72 13.58
C GLY A 228 -8.09 9.65 14.99
N ARG A 229 -9.37 9.98 15.14
CA ARG A 229 -10.08 9.93 16.43
C ARG A 229 -11.22 8.92 16.37
N ILE A 230 -11.29 8.02 17.35
CA ILE A 230 -12.41 7.08 17.54
C ILE A 230 -12.95 7.28 18.96
N ASP A 231 -14.24 7.58 19.11
CA ASP A 231 -14.94 7.69 20.39
C ASP A 231 -14.19 8.57 21.42
N GLY A 232 -13.63 9.67 20.93
CA GLY A 232 -12.90 10.61 21.76
C GLY A 232 -11.39 10.36 21.90
N MET A 233 -10.89 9.17 21.55
CA MET A 233 -9.48 8.79 21.68
C MET A 233 -8.70 8.92 20.37
N SER A 234 -7.45 9.41 20.42
CA SER A 234 -6.58 9.56 19.26
C SER A 234 -5.72 8.34 19.01
N PHE A 235 -5.63 7.93 17.75
CA PHE A 235 -4.89 6.76 17.29
C PHE A 235 -3.96 7.14 16.13
N MET A 236 -2.80 6.50 16.07
CA MET A 236 -1.95 6.48 14.88
C MET A 236 -2.39 5.32 13.99
N PHE A 237 -2.86 5.63 12.79
CA PHE A 237 -3.24 4.64 11.79
C PHE A 237 -2.12 4.45 10.77
N MET A 238 -1.94 3.21 10.34
CA MET A 238 -1.14 2.88 9.17
C MET A 238 -1.73 1.69 8.45
N GLY A 239 -1.64 1.66 7.12
CA GLY A 239 -2.17 0.54 6.38
C GLY A 239 -1.76 0.51 4.93
N HIS A 240 -1.89 -0.67 4.36
CA HIS A 240 -1.73 -0.89 2.93
C HIS A 240 -2.94 -0.32 2.21
N GLN A 241 -2.71 0.57 1.24
CA GLN A 241 -3.77 1.22 0.50
C GLN A 241 -3.83 0.68 -0.93
N LYS A 242 -4.79 -0.21 -1.21
CA LYS A 242 -5.13 -0.60 -2.59
C LYS A 242 -5.90 0.53 -3.29
N GLY A 243 -6.01 0.45 -4.61
CA GLY A 243 -6.84 1.36 -5.39
C GLY A 243 -8.23 0.78 -5.65
N ARG A 244 -9.25 1.64 -5.71
CA ARG A 244 -10.64 1.22 -6.01
C ARG A 244 -10.92 1.06 -7.50
N ASN A 245 -9.97 1.46 -8.35
CA ASN A 245 -10.02 1.33 -9.80
C ASN A 245 -8.60 1.16 -10.36
N THR A 246 -8.48 0.85 -11.65
CA THR A 246 -7.17 0.60 -12.29
C THR A 246 -6.19 1.75 -12.17
N LYS A 247 -6.65 3.01 -12.31
CA LYS A 247 -5.78 4.19 -12.19
C LYS A 247 -5.25 4.35 -10.76
N GLU A 248 -6.12 4.21 -9.77
CA GLU A 248 -5.74 4.22 -8.37
C GLU A 248 -4.81 3.05 -8.03
N ASN A 249 -5.06 1.84 -8.55
CA ASN A 249 -4.23 0.67 -8.30
C ASN A 249 -2.81 0.85 -8.83
N ILE A 250 -2.65 1.40 -10.04
CA ILE A 250 -1.32 1.72 -10.60
C ILE A 250 -0.63 2.78 -9.72
N TYR A 251 -1.34 3.86 -9.36
CA TYR A 251 -0.77 4.91 -8.50
C TYR A 251 -0.33 4.38 -7.14
N ARG A 252 -1.12 3.48 -6.53
CA ARG A 252 -0.87 2.87 -5.23
C ARG A 252 0.02 1.62 -5.31
N ASN A 253 0.60 1.33 -6.46
CA ASN A 253 1.41 0.13 -6.71
C ASN A 253 0.74 -1.17 -6.23
N PHE A 254 -0.58 -1.29 -6.42
CA PHE A 254 -1.41 -2.41 -5.96
C PHE A 254 -1.22 -2.74 -4.46
N ALA A 255 -0.96 -1.72 -3.65
CA ALA A 255 -0.62 -1.83 -2.24
C ALA A 255 0.62 -2.70 -1.96
N MET A 256 1.60 -2.68 -2.85
CA MET A 256 2.93 -3.27 -2.63
C MET A 256 3.91 -2.16 -2.23
N PRO A 257 4.23 -1.97 -0.94
CA PRO A 257 5.12 -0.91 -0.51
C PRO A 257 6.57 -1.17 -0.96
N THR A 258 7.22 -0.08 -1.32
CA THR A 258 8.67 0.06 -1.45
C THR A 258 9.30 0.24 -0.07
N PRO A 259 10.65 0.24 0.05
CA PRO A 259 11.32 0.40 1.35
C PRO A 259 10.95 1.72 2.05
N ASN A 260 10.73 2.78 1.26
CA ASN A 260 10.33 4.10 1.75
C ASN A 260 8.95 4.05 2.45
N GLY A 261 8.03 3.19 2.00
CA GLY A 261 6.76 2.96 2.66
C GLY A 261 6.96 2.44 4.08
N TYR A 262 7.76 1.39 4.26
CA TYR A 262 8.04 0.83 5.58
C TYR A 262 8.79 1.80 6.49
N ARG A 263 9.74 2.57 5.95
CA ARG A 263 10.43 3.66 6.70
C ARG A 263 9.47 4.76 7.14
N LYS A 264 8.50 5.14 6.29
CA LYS A 264 7.41 6.04 6.66
C LYS A 264 6.58 5.46 7.81
N ALA A 265 6.18 4.19 7.74
CA ALA A 265 5.48 3.53 8.84
C ALA A 265 6.29 3.57 10.14
N LEU A 266 7.58 3.23 10.10
CA LEU A 266 8.45 3.28 11.28
C LEU A 266 8.54 4.68 11.88
N ARG A 267 8.65 5.70 11.03
CA ARG A 267 8.63 7.09 11.49
C ARG A 267 7.35 7.42 12.25
N MET A 268 6.20 6.96 11.76
CA MET A 268 4.91 7.17 12.43
C MET A 268 4.76 6.34 13.70
N MET A 269 5.26 5.11 13.71
CA MET A 269 5.29 4.27 14.91
C MET A 269 6.11 4.92 16.03
N ARG A 270 7.27 5.49 15.71
CA ARG A 270 8.09 6.24 16.68
C ARG A 270 7.40 7.51 17.16
N HIS A 271 6.65 8.20 16.29
CA HIS A 271 5.88 9.37 16.67
C HIS A 271 4.73 8.98 17.63
N ALA A 272 4.03 7.89 17.32
CA ALA A 272 2.99 7.35 18.18
C ALA A 272 3.53 6.95 19.56
N ASP A 273 4.68 6.27 19.59
CA ASP A 273 5.36 5.88 20.84
C ASP A 273 5.78 7.09 21.68
N HIS A 274 6.34 8.13 21.05
CA HIS A 274 6.75 9.36 21.73
C HIS A 274 5.56 10.12 22.34
N HIS A 275 4.44 10.19 21.64
CA HIS A 275 3.26 10.95 22.06
C HIS A 275 2.21 10.13 22.82
N GLY A 276 2.42 8.82 22.97
CA GLY A 276 1.49 7.93 23.67
C GLY A 276 0.22 7.59 22.87
N PHE A 277 0.26 7.68 21.54
CA PHE A 277 -0.87 7.27 20.69
C PHE A 277 -0.84 5.75 20.49
N PRO A 278 -1.93 5.03 20.78
CA PRO A 278 -2.10 3.65 20.32
C PRO A 278 -2.00 3.54 18.80
N ILE A 279 -1.47 2.42 18.31
CA ILE A 279 -1.24 2.16 16.89
C ILE A 279 -2.27 1.17 16.36
N LEU A 280 -2.90 1.52 15.24
CA LEU A 280 -3.79 0.66 14.48
C LEU A 280 -3.21 0.39 13.09
N SER A 281 -2.82 -0.85 12.84
CA SER A 281 -2.23 -1.29 11.57
C SER A 281 -3.24 -2.09 10.74
N PHE A 282 -3.35 -1.81 9.44
CA PHE A 282 -4.27 -2.49 8.53
C PHE A 282 -3.52 -3.18 7.39
N ILE A 283 -3.69 -4.49 7.30
CA ILE A 283 -2.97 -5.33 6.34
C ILE A 283 -3.87 -5.67 5.14
N ASP A 284 -3.43 -5.25 3.96
CA ASP A 284 -4.03 -5.57 2.66
C ASP A 284 -3.02 -5.43 1.51
N THR A 285 -2.09 -6.36 1.45
CA THR A 285 -1.02 -6.39 0.46
C THR A 285 -0.79 -7.80 -0.08
N PRO A 286 -0.56 -7.96 -1.40
CA PRO A 286 -0.08 -9.23 -1.93
C PRO A 286 1.37 -9.51 -1.52
N GLY A 287 2.13 -8.48 -1.10
CA GLY A 287 3.51 -8.57 -0.66
C GLY A 287 4.26 -7.24 -0.80
N ALA A 288 5.51 -7.21 -0.34
CA ALA A 288 6.40 -6.07 -0.58
C ALA A 288 6.73 -5.98 -2.08
N TYR A 289 6.95 -4.76 -2.59
CA TYR A 289 7.30 -4.60 -4.01
C TYR A 289 8.66 -5.24 -4.32
N ALA A 290 8.66 -6.23 -5.22
CA ALA A 290 9.82 -7.01 -5.61
C ALA A 290 10.48 -6.45 -6.89
N GLY A 291 10.91 -5.18 -6.84
CA GLY A 291 11.58 -4.51 -7.96
C GLY A 291 13.06 -4.26 -7.70
N ILE A 292 13.86 -4.15 -8.77
CA ILE A 292 15.31 -3.86 -8.69
C ILE A 292 15.58 -2.63 -7.81
N LYS A 293 14.81 -1.55 -8.00
CA LYS A 293 15.00 -0.34 -7.21
C LYS A 293 14.68 -0.51 -5.73
N ALA A 294 13.72 -1.38 -5.39
CA ALA A 294 13.40 -1.69 -4.00
C ALA A 294 14.54 -2.48 -3.34
N GLU A 295 15.16 -3.40 -4.06
CA GLU A 295 16.34 -4.13 -3.59
C GLU A 295 17.54 -3.20 -3.39
N GLU A 296 17.86 -2.33 -4.36
CA GLU A 296 18.93 -1.32 -4.23
C GLU A 296 18.74 -0.41 -3.02
N LEU A 297 17.49 -0.07 -2.71
CA LEU A 297 17.12 0.80 -1.59
C LEU A 297 16.98 0.03 -0.26
N GLY A 298 17.16 -1.29 -0.24
CA GLY A 298 17.16 -2.11 0.97
C GLY A 298 15.76 -2.53 1.44
N GLN A 299 14.99 -3.23 0.61
CA GLN A 299 13.67 -3.76 0.99
C GLN A 299 13.71 -4.68 2.21
N GLY A 300 14.66 -5.63 2.23
CA GLY A 300 14.87 -6.51 3.38
C GLY A 300 15.27 -5.76 4.65
N GLU A 301 16.09 -4.71 4.52
CA GLU A 301 16.51 -3.85 5.63
C GLU A 301 15.31 -3.10 6.22
N ALA A 302 14.52 -2.44 5.39
CA ALA A 302 13.38 -1.64 5.84
C ALA A 302 12.35 -2.51 6.58
N ILE A 303 12.06 -3.72 6.07
CA ILE A 303 11.18 -4.69 6.74
C ILE A 303 11.79 -5.13 8.07
N ALA A 304 13.06 -5.55 8.09
CA ALA A 304 13.72 -6.06 9.30
C ALA A 304 13.80 -5.00 10.41
N PHE A 305 14.08 -3.73 10.05
CA PHE A 305 14.11 -2.63 11.00
C PHE A 305 12.72 -2.37 11.59
N ASN A 306 11.65 -2.40 10.79
CA ASN A 306 10.30 -2.28 11.33
C ASN A 306 10.02 -3.37 12.36
N LEU A 307 10.28 -4.63 12.02
CA LEU A 307 10.04 -5.76 12.93
C LEU A 307 10.79 -5.58 14.25
N ARG A 308 12.07 -5.23 14.20
CA ARG A 308 12.90 -5.02 15.38
C ARG A 308 12.32 -3.92 16.28
N GLU A 309 11.96 -2.78 15.70
CA GLU A 309 11.52 -1.60 16.45
C GLU A 309 10.13 -1.79 17.06
N MET A 310 9.24 -2.51 16.37
CA MET A 310 7.88 -2.78 16.85
C MET A 310 7.84 -3.54 18.18
N PHE A 311 8.82 -4.42 18.47
CA PHE A 311 8.92 -5.09 19.76
C PHE A 311 9.24 -4.14 20.93
N GLY A 312 9.86 -2.99 20.66
CA GLY A 312 10.27 -2.01 21.67
C GLY A 312 9.30 -0.86 21.91
N LEU A 313 8.16 -0.82 21.20
CA LEU A 313 7.17 0.25 21.36
C LEU A 313 6.37 0.08 22.66
N LYS A 314 6.22 1.16 23.41
CA LYS A 314 5.55 1.25 24.71
C LYS A 314 4.04 1.46 24.61
N VAL A 315 3.56 1.80 23.41
CA VAL A 315 2.14 1.97 23.10
C VAL A 315 1.51 0.67 22.59
N PRO A 316 0.20 0.47 22.81
CA PRO A 316 -0.51 -0.71 22.32
C PRO A 316 -0.68 -0.68 20.80
N ILE A 317 -0.53 -1.85 20.17
CA ILE A 317 -0.58 -2.07 18.73
C ILE A 317 -1.64 -3.14 18.45
N ILE A 318 -2.64 -2.78 17.66
CA ILE A 318 -3.60 -3.74 17.09
C ILE A 318 -3.40 -3.76 15.59
N THR A 319 -3.19 -4.96 15.04
CA THR A 319 -3.11 -5.17 13.59
C THR A 319 -4.37 -5.88 13.13
N THR A 320 -5.02 -5.39 12.08
CA THR A 320 -6.19 -6.01 11.46
C THR A 320 -5.87 -6.38 10.01
N VAL A 321 -5.93 -7.66 9.66
CA VAL A 321 -5.85 -8.12 8.27
C VAL A 321 -7.23 -7.96 7.63
N ILE A 322 -7.36 -6.99 6.73
CA ILE A 322 -8.63 -6.65 6.07
C ILE A 322 -8.75 -7.26 4.69
N GLY A 323 -7.66 -7.72 4.07
CA GLY A 323 -7.69 -8.37 2.75
C GLY A 323 -6.62 -9.44 2.65
N GLU A 324 -5.55 -9.15 1.92
CA GLU A 324 -4.41 -10.07 1.81
C GLU A 324 -3.29 -9.72 2.80
N GLY A 325 -2.78 -10.72 3.50
CA GLY A 325 -1.59 -10.66 4.33
C GLY A 325 -0.40 -11.33 3.65
N GLY A 326 0.20 -10.63 2.67
CA GLY A 326 1.30 -11.15 1.88
C GLY A 326 2.67 -11.08 2.57
N SER A 327 3.15 -12.21 3.06
CA SER A 327 4.56 -12.46 3.42
C SER A 327 5.17 -11.41 4.37
N GLY A 328 6.47 -11.15 4.21
CA GLY A 328 7.23 -10.15 4.97
C GLY A 328 6.73 -8.72 4.77
N GLY A 329 6.07 -8.42 3.64
CA GLY A 329 5.49 -7.09 3.40
C GLY A 329 4.34 -6.78 4.35
N ALA A 330 3.43 -7.75 4.53
CA ALA A 330 2.38 -7.67 5.54
C ALA A 330 2.97 -7.63 6.96
N LEU A 331 3.96 -8.50 7.23
CA LEU A 331 4.56 -8.62 8.56
C LEU A 331 5.29 -7.35 9.02
N ALA A 332 5.79 -6.53 8.09
CA ALA A 332 6.50 -5.28 8.37
C ALA A 332 5.68 -4.23 9.14
N ILE A 333 4.35 -4.40 9.22
CA ILE A 333 3.46 -3.62 10.11
C ILE A 333 2.56 -4.55 10.96
N GLY A 334 2.94 -5.82 11.07
CA GLY A 334 2.15 -6.89 11.69
C GLY A 334 2.61 -7.33 13.08
N CYS A 335 3.75 -6.83 13.57
CA CYS A 335 4.18 -7.09 14.95
C CYS A 335 3.31 -6.31 15.95
N CYS A 336 2.41 -7.00 16.65
CA CYS A 336 1.34 -6.36 17.42
C CYS A 336 1.02 -7.10 18.73
N ASP A 337 0.30 -6.42 19.62
CA ASP A 337 -0.24 -7.03 20.84
C ASP A 337 -1.45 -7.91 20.50
N LYS A 338 -2.33 -7.43 19.61
CA LYS A 338 -3.50 -8.18 19.12
C LYS A 338 -3.56 -8.19 17.60
N MET A 339 -3.69 -9.40 17.05
CA MET A 339 -3.84 -9.68 15.62
C MET A 339 -5.30 -10.05 15.36
N LEU A 340 -6.00 -9.17 14.64
CA LEU A 340 -7.37 -9.37 14.20
C LEU A 340 -7.38 -9.68 12.71
N MET A 341 -8.39 -10.40 12.26
CA MET A 341 -8.48 -10.79 10.85
C MET A 341 -9.94 -10.83 10.43
N LEU A 342 -10.28 -10.19 9.31
CA LEU A 342 -11.62 -10.35 8.75
C LEU A 342 -11.85 -11.80 8.32
N GLU A 343 -13.09 -12.26 8.40
CA GLU A 343 -13.48 -13.65 8.17
C GLU A 343 -12.97 -14.23 6.84
N ASN A 344 -13.01 -13.44 5.77
CA ASN A 344 -12.58 -13.85 4.44
C ASN A 344 -11.19 -13.31 4.07
N ALA A 345 -10.49 -12.62 4.98
CA ALA A 345 -9.10 -12.26 4.76
C ALA A 345 -8.21 -13.51 4.74
N VAL A 346 -6.99 -13.36 4.21
CA VAL A 346 -5.98 -14.42 4.17
C VAL A 346 -4.64 -13.92 4.67
N TYR A 347 -3.84 -14.77 5.31
CA TYR A 347 -2.47 -14.45 5.72
C TYR A 347 -1.54 -15.62 5.38
N TYR A 348 -0.46 -15.36 4.63
CA TYR A 348 0.43 -16.41 4.13
C TYR A 348 1.89 -15.97 4.04
N VAL A 349 2.81 -16.94 4.14
CA VAL A 349 4.25 -16.71 3.97
C VAL A 349 4.64 -16.50 2.50
N ALA A 350 3.92 -17.12 1.57
CA ALA A 350 4.08 -16.98 0.13
C ALA A 350 2.71 -17.12 -0.52
N SER A 351 2.47 -16.38 -1.60
CA SER A 351 1.21 -16.49 -2.36
C SER A 351 1.00 -17.95 -2.79
N PRO A 352 -0.24 -18.46 -2.78
CA PRO A 352 -0.53 -19.83 -3.22
C PRO A 352 0.02 -20.15 -4.62
N GLU A 353 0.02 -19.17 -5.52
CA GLU A 353 0.59 -19.29 -6.87
C GLU A 353 2.10 -19.53 -6.85
N ALA A 354 2.85 -18.72 -6.09
CA ALA A 354 4.29 -18.90 -5.92
C ALA A 354 4.63 -20.23 -5.22
N CYS A 355 3.88 -20.59 -4.19
CA CYS A 355 4.03 -21.88 -3.49
C CYS A 355 3.80 -23.06 -4.45
N ALA A 356 2.76 -22.97 -5.29
CA ALA A 356 2.45 -23.94 -6.33
C ALA A 356 3.57 -24.09 -7.36
N ALA A 357 4.08 -22.97 -7.87
CA ALA A 357 5.19 -22.95 -8.82
C ALA A 357 6.48 -23.58 -8.26
N ILE A 358 6.74 -23.47 -6.95
CA ILE A 358 7.94 -24.04 -6.32
C ILE A 358 7.76 -25.52 -6.01
N LEU A 359 6.69 -25.88 -5.28
CA LEU A 359 6.51 -27.23 -4.75
C LEU A 359 5.92 -28.19 -5.78
N TRP A 360 5.04 -27.71 -6.66
CA TRP A 360 4.37 -28.50 -7.69
C TRP A 360 4.85 -28.20 -9.11
N LYS A 361 5.77 -27.24 -9.30
CA LYS A 361 6.31 -26.85 -10.62
C LYS A 361 5.24 -26.37 -11.62
N THR A 362 4.06 -25.99 -11.12
CA THR A 362 2.96 -25.44 -11.91
C THR A 362 2.13 -24.48 -11.07
N ALA A 363 1.75 -23.34 -11.63
CA ALA A 363 0.86 -22.38 -10.98
C ALA A 363 -0.59 -22.91 -10.86
N GLU A 364 -0.98 -23.86 -11.71
CA GLU A 364 -2.31 -24.46 -11.71
C GLU A 364 -2.61 -25.23 -10.41
N ALA A 365 -1.57 -25.63 -9.67
CA ALA A 365 -1.71 -26.25 -8.36
C ALA A 365 -1.98 -25.25 -7.21
N ALA A 366 -2.26 -23.98 -7.51
CA ALA A 366 -2.59 -22.96 -6.50
C ALA A 366 -3.75 -23.35 -5.55
N PRO A 367 -4.84 -24.01 -6.00
CA PRO A 367 -5.88 -24.48 -5.08
C PRO A 367 -5.34 -25.46 -4.04
N LYS A 368 -4.51 -26.41 -4.47
CA LYS A 368 -3.86 -27.39 -3.60
C LYS A 368 -2.88 -26.73 -2.62
N ALA A 369 -2.12 -25.74 -3.09
CA ALA A 369 -1.21 -24.96 -2.25
C ALA A 369 -1.98 -24.13 -1.20
N THR A 370 -3.14 -23.57 -1.57
CA THR A 370 -3.99 -22.77 -0.68
C THR A 370 -4.46 -23.59 0.53
N GLU A 371 -4.93 -24.82 0.28
CA GLU A 371 -5.36 -25.73 1.34
C GLU A 371 -4.18 -26.17 2.23
N ALA A 372 -3.03 -26.49 1.63
CA ALA A 372 -1.85 -26.93 2.36
C ALA A 372 -1.26 -25.83 3.27
N LEU A 373 -1.34 -24.56 2.85
CA LEU A 373 -0.78 -23.42 3.58
C LEU A 373 -1.64 -22.96 4.77
N ARG A 374 -2.90 -23.40 4.87
CA ARG A 374 -3.83 -23.05 5.98
C ARG A 374 -3.94 -21.54 6.24
N ILE A 375 -4.20 -20.79 5.17
CA ILE A 375 -4.09 -19.31 5.15
C ILE A 375 -5.29 -18.55 5.74
N THR A 376 -6.34 -19.25 6.18
CA THR A 376 -7.62 -18.65 6.59
C THR A 376 -7.61 -18.25 8.06
N GLY A 377 -8.41 -17.25 8.44
CA GLY A 377 -8.45 -16.74 9.82
C GLY A 377 -8.74 -17.81 10.86
N MET A 378 -9.68 -18.72 10.58
CA MET A 378 -10.04 -19.82 11.48
C MET A 378 -8.88 -20.81 11.71
N GLU A 379 -8.12 -21.14 10.65
CA GLU A 379 -6.96 -22.02 10.77
C GLU A 379 -5.82 -21.32 11.54
N LEU A 380 -5.58 -20.04 11.24
CA LEU A 380 -4.56 -19.24 11.91
C LEU A 380 -4.89 -18.95 13.37
N GLN A 381 -6.17 -18.89 13.74
CA GLN A 381 -6.62 -18.81 15.12
C GLN A 381 -6.30 -20.10 15.89
N LYS A 382 -6.51 -21.29 15.29
CA LYS A 382 -6.11 -22.58 15.88
C LYS A 382 -4.59 -22.66 16.09
N LEU A 383 -3.81 -21.98 15.25
CA LEU A 383 -2.35 -21.90 15.36
C LEU A 383 -1.87 -20.78 16.30
N ASN A 384 -2.78 -20.09 17.00
CA ASN A 384 -2.49 -18.95 17.89
C ASN A 384 -1.75 -17.79 17.20
N VAL A 385 -1.91 -17.64 15.87
CA VAL A 385 -1.37 -16.51 15.10
C VAL A 385 -2.34 -15.32 15.13
N VAL A 386 -3.64 -15.62 15.03
CA VAL A 386 -4.74 -14.64 15.06
C VAL A 386 -5.46 -14.74 16.39
N ASP A 387 -5.69 -13.61 17.05
CA ASP A 387 -6.42 -13.55 18.32
C ASP A 387 -7.95 -13.61 18.09
N GLU A 388 -8.47 -12.88 17.09
CA GLU A 388 -9.90 -12.83 16.79
C GLU A 388 -10.18 -12.76 15.28
N VAL A 389 -11.14 -13.58 14.84
CA VAL A 389 -11.71 -13.51 13.50
C VAL A 389 -12.97 -12.64 13.56
N ILE A 390 -12.95 -11.53 12.84
CA ILE A 390 -14.05 -10.56 12.79
C ILE A 390 -15.04 -11.00 11.70
N PRO A 391 -16.33 -11.18 12.02
CA PRO A 391 -17.33 -11.61 11.05
C PRO A 391 -17.54 -10.53 9.98
N GLU A 392 -17.64 -10.98 8.73
CA GLU A 392 -18.02 -10.12 7.60
C GLU A 392 -19.54 -10.13 7.40
N PRO A 393 -20.11 -9.10 6.75
CA PRO A 393 -21.49 -9.14 6.28
C PRO A 393 -21.75 -10.34 5.35
N LEU A 394 -23.01 -10.75 5.22
CA LEU A 394 -23.37 -11.79 4.26
C LEU A 394 -23.01 -11.34 2.84
N GLY A 395 -22.22 -12.14 2.11
CA GLY A 395 -21.62 -11.73 0.84
C GLY A 395 -20.18 -11.22 0.94
N GLY A 396 -19.63 -11.07 2.15
CA GLY A 396 -18.30 -10.53 2.40
C GLY A 396 -18.26 -9.00 2.59
N ALA A 397 -17.10 -8.47 2.94
CA ALA A 397 -16.93 -7.07 3.35
C ALA A 397 -17.37 -6.03 2.31
N HIS A 398 -17.39 -6.38 1.03
CA HIS A 398 -17.80 -5.50 -0.06
C HIS A 398 -19.31 -5.36 -0.21
N SER A 399 -20.11 -6.27 0.37
CA SER A 399 -21.57 -6.18 0.31
C SER A 399 -22.13 -5.10 1.22
N ASP A 400 -21.52 -4.91 2.40
CA ASP A 400 -21.82 -3.81 3.34
C ASP A 400 -20.52 -3.28 3.99
N PRO A 401 -19.82 -2.34 3.31
CA PRO A 401 -18.59 -1.73 3.81
C PRO A 401 -18.76 -1.02 5.16
N GLN A 402 -19.94 -0.44 5.42
CA GLN A 402 -20.24 0.29 6.65
C GLN A 402 -20.36 -0.67 7.83
N LEU A 403 -21.11 -1.76 7.68
CA LEU A 403 -21.22 -2.80 8.69
C LEU A 403 -19.87 -3.48 8.95
N SER A 404 -19.11 -3.79 7.90
CA SER A 404 -17.75 -4.32 8.03
C SER A 404 -16.85 -3.39 8.85
N SER A 405 -16.86 -2.09 8.55
CA SER A 405 -16.12 -1.07 9.30
C SER A 405 -16.58 -0.96 10.76
N LYS A 406 -17.88 -1.06 11.02
CA LYS A 406 -18.45 -1.08 12.38
C LYS A 406 -17.98 -2.29 13.18
N ASN A 407 -17.95 -3.48 12.58
CA ASN A 407 -17.46 -4.69 13.21
C ASN A 407 -15.96 -4.57 13.56
N ILE A 408 -15.16 -4.01 12.64
CA ILE A 408 -13.75 -3.71 12.89
C ILE A 408 -13.59 -2.74 14.07
N LYS A 409 -14.33 -1.61 14.07
CA LYS A 409 -14.31 -0.64 15.18
C LYS A 409 -14.64 -1.30 16.52
N ALA A 410 -15.68 -2.13 16.56
CA ALA A 410 -16.09 -2.82 17.79
C ALA A 410 -14.99 -3.75 18.33
N ALA A 411 -14.37 -4.57 17.47
CA ALA A 411 -13.29 -5.47 17.85
C ALA A 411 -12.04 -4.70 18.32
N ILE A 412 -11.65 -3.63 17.61
CA ILE A 412 -10.54 -2.76 18.00
C ILE A 412 -10.78 -2.16 19.39
N MET A 413 -11.95 -1.56 19.62
CA MET A 413 -12.24 -0.88 20.88
C MET A 413 -12.34 -1.85 22.06
N LYS A 414 -12.84 -3.08 21.84
CA LYS A 414 -12.84 -4.17 22.82
C LYS A 414 -11.43 -4.45 23.34
N TYR A 415 -10.49 -4.77 22.44
CA TYR A 415 -9.12 -5.11 22.85
C TYR A 415 -8.32 -3.90 23.30
N MET A 416 -8.55 -2.73 22.70
CA MET A 416 -7.84 -1.53 23.11
C MET A 416 -8.15 -1.17 24.57
N LYS A 417 -9.40 -1.34 25.01
CA LYS A 417 -9.80 -1.13 26.42
C LYS A 417 -9.07 -2.09 27.38
N GLU A 418 -8.72 -3.29 26.93
CA GLU A 418 -7.94 -4.24 27.71
C GLU A 418 -6.46 -3.86 27.76
N LEU A 419 -5.88 -3.56 26.59
CA LEU A 419 -4.46 -3.22 26.45
C LEU A 419 -4.07 -1.94 27.19
N LEU A 420 -4.95 -0.93 27.22
CA LEU A 420 -4.71 0.33 27.91
C LEU A 420 -4.66 0.22 29.44
N LYS A 421 -5.07 -0.92 30.02
CA LYS A 421 -4.94 -1.19 31.46
C LYS A 421 -3.55 -1.70 31.85
N LEU A 422 -2.76 -2.11 30.87
CA LEU A 422 -1.42 -2.65 31.09
C LEU A 422 -0.41 -1.51 31.17
N ASP A 423 0.59 -1.66 32.03
CA ASP A 423 1.75 -0.79 31.99
C ASP A 423 2.63 -1.11 30.75
N PRO A 424 3.44 -0.14 30.28
CA PRO A 424 4.25 -0.33 29.09
C PRO A 424 5.24 -1.51 29.14
N GLU A 425 5.78 -1.83 30.31
CA GLU A 425 6.76 -2.92 30.46
C GLU A 425 6.06 -4.28 30.30
N THR A 426 4.90 -4.44 30.93
CA THR A 426 4.05 -5.62 30.77
C THR A 426 3.60 -5.78 29.33
N LEU A 427 3.19 -4.69 28.67
CA LEU A 427 2.78 -4.71 27.26
C LEU A 427 3.90 -5.24 26.34
N MET A 428 5.11 -4.68 26.44
CA MET A 428 6.26 -5.13 25.65
C MET A 428 6.61 -6.60 25.93
N LYS A 429 6.61 -7.02 27.20
CA LYS A 429 6.87 -8.42 27.58
C LYS A 429 5.85 -9.37 26.98
N GLN A 430 4.55 -9.02 27.04
CA GLN A 430 3.49 -9.83 26.45
C GLN A 430 3.63 -9.92 24.93
N ARG A 431 3.95 -8.80 24.24
CA ARG A 431 4.22 -8.79 22.80
C ARG A 431 5.36 -9.74 22.43
N VAL A 432 6.50 -9.64 23.12
CA VAL A 432 7.64 -10.53 22.87
C VAL A 432 7.26 -11.99 23.14
N ALA A 433 6.59 -12.28 24.26
CA ALA A 433 6.17 -13.63 24.62
C ALA A 433 5.23 -14.24 23.57
N LYS A 434 4.24 -13.47 23.09
CA LYS A 434 3.31 -13.88 22.03
C LYS A 434 4.05 -14.40 20.80
N PHE A 435 4.97 -13.62 20.24
CA PHE A 435 5.72 -14.03 19.05
C PHE A 435 6.71 -15.16 19.35
N ARG A 436 7.24 -15.24 20.58
CA ARG A 436 8.21 -16.28 20.94
C ARG A 436 7.60 -17.66 21.16
N GLN A 437 6.29 -17.71 21.45
CA GLN A 437 5.51 -18.94 21.54
C GLN A 437 5.04 -19.44 20.16
N MET A 438 5.18 -18.66 19.09
CA MET A 438 4.79 -19.08 17.74
C MET A 438 5.81 -20.06 17.17
N GLY A 439 5.32 -21.22 16.73
CA GLY A 439 6.11 -22.29 16.15
C GLY A 439 6.14 -23.54 17.03
N ALA A 440 6.32 -24.70 16.40
CA ALA A 440 6.46 -25.97 17.08
C ALA A 440 7.75 -26.64 16.59
N VAL A 441 8.58 -27.08 17.54
CA VAL A 441 9.79 -27.85 17.28
C VAL A 441 9.74 -29.11 18.13
N GLU A 442 10.20 -30.22 17.58
CA GLU A 442 10.35 -31.48 18.31
C GLU A 442 11.82 -31.63 18.70
N GLU A 443 12.10 -31.64 20.00
CA GLU A 443 13.46 -31.78 20.53
C GLU A 443 13.81 -33.26 20.76
N GLY A 444 15.09 -33.61 20.61
CA GLY A 444 15.58 -34.97 20.93
C GLY A 444 15.42 -36.01 19.82
N LEU A 445 14.94 -35.64 18.63
CA LEU A 445 15.03 -36.49 17.45
C LEU A 445 16.47 -36.49 16.90
N GLU A 446 17.09 -37.66 16.79
CA GLU A 446 18.30 -37.83 15.98
C GLU A 446 17.94 -37.65 14.50
N VAL A 447 18.21 -36.46 13.97
CA VAL A 447 18.08 -36.18 12.53
C VAL A 447 19.39 -36.54 11.86
N ASP A 448 19.35 -37.53 10.96
CA ASP A 448 20.50 -37.85 10.10
C ASP A 448 20.84 -36.61 9.24
N ALA A 449 22.02 -36.03 9.45
CA ALA A 449 22.50 -34.88 8.70
C ALA A 449 22.69 -35.19 7.20
N HIS A 450 22.62 -36.46 6.80
CA HIS A 450 22.86 -36.94 5.45
C HIS A 450 21.64 -37.61 4.80
N ILE A 451 20.43 -37.13 5.11
CA ILE A 451 19.22 -37.54 4.37
C ILE A 451 19.39 -37.16 2.88
N LYS A 452 19.69 -38.15 2.04
CA LYS A 452 19.61 -38.02 0.58
C LYS A 452 18.14 -37.87 0.18
N ARG A 453 17.69 -36.63 0.04
CA ARG A 453 16.39 -36.34 -0.57
C ARG A 453 16.50 -36.64 -2.06
N ASN A 454 15.79 -37.67 -2.53
CA ASN A 454 15.62 -37.95 -3.95
C ASN A 454 14.76 -36.84 -4.59
N MET A 455 15.37 -35.68 -4.83
CA MET A 455 14.79 -34.63 -5.65
C MET A 455 14.67 -35.18 -7.07
N LYS A 456 13.45 -35.35 -7.58
CA LYS A 456 13.23 -35.71 -9.00
C LYS A 456 14.03 -34.72 -9.86
N LYS A 457 14.97 -35.24 -10.66
CA LYS A 457 15.70 -34.46 -11.66
C LYS A 457 14.66 -33.74 -12.54
N ARG A 458 14.90 -32.46 -12.80
CA ARG A 458 14.07 -31.64 -13.68
C ARG A 458 14.06 -32.31 -15.06
N GLU A 459 12.88 -32.57 -15.62
CA GLU A 459 12.72 -33.25 -16.91
C GLU A 459 13.13 -32.36 -18.09
N VAL A 460 13.22 -31.03 -17.87
CA VAL A 460 13.61 -30.03 -18.86
C VAL A 460 14.98 -29.45 -18.49
N PRO A 461 15.99 -29.50 -19.38
CA PRO A 461 17.28 -28.84 -19.18
C PRO A 461 17.11 -27.33 -19.02
N LEU A 462 17.94 -26.71 -18.18
CA LEU A 462 18.13 -25.26 -18.21
C LEU A 462 19.12 -24.97 -19.33
N ASP A 463 18.70 -24.24 -20.36
CA ASP A 463 19.65 -23.70 -21.35
C ASP A 463 20.57 -22.71 -20.62
N VAL A 464 21.84 -23.08 -20.52
CA VAL A 464 22.84 -22.40 -19.66
C VAL A 464 23.47 -21.18 -20.35
N GLU A 465 23.08 -20.87 -21.59
CA GLU A 465 23.76 -19.86 -22.42
C GLU A 465 23.02 -18.53 -22.61
N ASP A 466 21.87 -18.30 -21.96
CA ASP A 466 21.25 -16.96 -22.03
C ASP A 466 20.81 -16.43 -20.66
N PRO A 467 21.53 -15.46 -20.09
CA PRO A 467 21.08 -14.71 -18.92
C PRO A 467 19.72 -14.00 -19.13
N ARG A 468 19.25 -13.88 -20.39
CA ARG A 468 17.98 -13.27 -20.75
C ARG A 468 16.81 -14.25 -20.86
N LEU A 469 17.02 -15.57 -20.78
CA LEU A 469 15.93 -16.55 -20.77
C LEU A 469 15.19 -16.66 -19.42
N LEU A 470 15.59 -15.89 -18.40
CA LEU A 470 14.73 -15.58 -17.24
C LEU A 470 13.63 -14.54 -17.58
N THR A 471 13.63 -13.99 -18.80
CA THR A 471 12.64 -13.02 -19.29
C THR A 471 11.83 -13.50 -20.48
N SER A 472 11.92 -14.77 -20.91
CA SER A 472 11.15 -15.31 -22.05
C SER A 472 9.67 -15.64 -21.76
N GLY A 473 9.07 -14.91 -20.81
CA GLY A 473 7.63 -14.61 -20.82
C GLY A 473 7.32 -13.21 -21.37
N LEU A 474 8.34 -12.45 -21.79
CA LEU A 474 8.25 -11.10 -22.33
C LEU A 474 8.74 -11.06 -23.78
N GLN A 475 8.08 -11.81 -24.66
CA GLN A 475 8.09 -11.48 -26.09
C GLN A 475 6.79 -10.76 -26.45
N GLN A 476 6.93 -9.44 -26.64
CA GLN A 476 6.27 -8.64 -27.67
C GLN A 476 4.87 -9.11 -28.12
N GLN A 477 3.84 -8.57 -27.48
CA GLN A 477 2.73 -8.01 -28.24
C GLN A 477 3.06 -6.55 -28.54
N SER A 478 3.98 -6.34 -29.49
CA SER A 478 3.98 -5.12 -30.28
C SER A 478 2.68 -5.12 -31.07
N LEU A 479 1.76 -4.23 -30.72
CA LEU A 479 0.68 -3.82 -31.61
C LEU A 479 1.34 -3.24 -32.87
N ASP A 480 1.33 -4.03 -33.95
CA ASP A 480 1.66 -3.58 -35.30
C ASP A 480 0.68 -2.49 -35.74
N VAL A 481 1.00 -1.24 -35.41
CA VAL A 481 0.47 -0.09 -36.14
C VAL A 481 1.42 0.15 -37.29
N LYS A 482 1.07 -0.38 -38.47
CA LYS A 482 1.73 -0.04 -39.74
C LYS A 482 1.62 1.46 -39.99
N LEU A 483 2.70 2.19 -39.76
CA LEU A 483 2.93 3.51 -40.33
C LEU A 483 4.00 3.34 -41.41
N SER A 484 3.55 3.25 -42.65
CA SER A 484 4.38 3.30 -43.85
C SER A 484 4.97 4.70 -43.99
N VAL A 485 6.30 4.81 -43.94
CA VAL A 485 7.03 6.00 -44.39
C VAL A 485 8.03 5.52 -45.43
N GLU A 486 7.86 6.06 -46.63
CA GLU A 486 8.60 5.75 -47.85
C GLU A 486 10.08 6.15 -47.75
N ASP A 487 10.90 5.34 -48.41
CA ASP A 487 12.34 5.50 -48.61
C ASP A 487 12.70 6.83 -49.29
N THR A 488 13.76 7.49 -48.79
CA THR A 488 14.65 8.29 -49.66
C THR A 488 16.12 8.07 -49.25
N PRO A 489 17.08 7.97 -50.21
CA PRO A 489 18.38 7.37 -49.93
C PRO A 489 19.55 8.37 -49.80
N SER A 490 20.53 7.92 -49.02
CA SER A 490 21.98 8.19 -48.99
C SER A 490 22.54 9.53 -49.50
N HIS A 491 23.31 10.21 -48.62
CA HIS A 491 24.61 10.80 -49.01
C HIS A 491 25.63 10.85 -47.85
N VAL A 492 26.65 10.02 -48.01
CA VAL A 492 28.10 10.12 -47.69
C VAL A 492 28.62 11.46 -47.14
N ASN A 493 29.36 11.43 -46.02
CA ASN A 493 30.79 11.80 -46.01
C ASN A 493 31.54 11.50 -44.71
N ALA A 494 32.84 11.25 -44.91
CA ALA A 494 33.79 10.62 -44.01
C ALA A 494 34.62 11.60 -43.16
N SER A 495 35.44 10.98 -42.29
CA SER A 495 36.67 11.47 -41.65
C SER A 495 36.52 12.23 -40.31
N ALA A 496 37.05 11.62 -39.25
CA ALA A 496 38.27 12.09 -38.58
C ALA A 496 38.75 11.05 -37.57
N THR A 497 39.92 10.50 -37.85
CA THR A 497 40.79 9.76 -36.93
C THR A 497 41.38 10.72 -35.89
N ARG A 498 41.49 10.29 -34.63
CA ARG A 498 42.71 10.46 -33.81
C ARG A 498 42.66 9.64 -32.52
N SER A 499 43.84 9.17 -32.17
CA SER A 499 44.21 8.14 -31.21
C SER A 499 44.88 8.77 -29.97
N VAL A 500 45.19 7.90 -29.00
CA VAL A 500 46.17 8.03 -27.87
C VAL A 500 45.76 8.99 -26.73
N GLU A 501 45.83 8.68 -25.44
CA GLU A 501 46.48 7.64 -24.61
C GLU A 501 45.53 7.10 -23.54
#